data_AF-A0A9D2JK91-F1
#
_entry.id   AF-A0A9D2JK91-F1
#
_cell.length_a   1.000
_cell.length_b   1.000
_cell.length_c   1.000
_cell.angle_alpha   90.00
_cell.angle_beta   90.00
_cell.angle_gamma   90.00
#
_symmetry.space_group_name_H-M   'P 1'
#
loop_
_entity.id
_entity.type
_entity.pdbx_description
1 polymer ?
#
loop_
_entity_poly.entity_id
_entity_poly.type
_entity_poly.pdbx_seq_one_letter_code
_entity_poly.pdbx_strand_id
1 'polypeptide(L)'
;MAEYETAETSVDEYRVLTRCIFCVPEFLPRRFSLTRTERKLMRWIKKAGIHLSTAELIFLEENNVQPKFCMLYKRNRQALTQRIYTTNTITDTVLENQMEYAACRDRVVGLLLNLLKKKYLVVV
;
A
#
# COMPACT_ATOMS: atom_id res chain seq x y z
N MET A 1 24.40 7.35 -20.83
CA MET A 1 23.48 8.51 -20.85
C MET A 1 22.19 7.98 -20.29
N ALA A 2 22.00 8.06 -18.96
CA ALA A 2 20.83 7.50 -18.31
C ALA A 2 19.67 8.46 -18.54
N GLU A 3 18.72 8.01 -19.36
CA GLU A 3 17.50 8.74 -19.67
C GLU A 3 16.72 8.89 -18.36
N TYR A 4 16.49 10.15 -17.97
CA TYR A 4 15.61 10.49 -16.89
C TYR A 4 14.19 10.27 -17.42
N GLU A 5 13.63 9.08 -17.22
CA GLU A 5 12.20 8.84 -17.37
C GLU A 5 11.48 9.80 -16.44
N THR A 6 10.98 10.88 -17.02
CA THR A 6 10.06 11.80 -16.39
C THR A 6 8.85 10.98 -15.98
N ALA A 7 8.60 10.88 -14.67
CA ALA A 7 7.38 10.28 -14.14
C ALA A 7 6.18 11.14 -14.55
N GLU A 8 5.71 10.97 -15.79
CA GLU A 8 4.61 11.74 -16.38
C GLU A 8 3.31 10.91 -16.48
N THR A 9 3.33 9.61 -16.12
CA THR A 9 2.13 8.77 -16.09
C THR A 9 1.85 8.22 -14.69
N SER A 10 0.57 8.02 -14.35
CA SER A 10 0.15 7.43 -13.07
C SER A 10 0.68 6.01 -12.82
N VAL A 11 1.16 5.35 -13.90
CA VAL A 11 1.87 4.06 -13.86
C VAL A 11 3.28 4.23 -13.26
N ASP A 12 3.98 5.31 -13.58
CA ASP A 12 5.34 5.56 -13.06
C ASP A 12 5.31 5.81 -11.56
N GLU A 13 4.34 6.61 -11.09
CA GLU A 13 4.11 6.81 -9.65
C GLU A 13 3.86 5.48 -8.94
N TYR A 14 3.05 4.60 -9.54
CA TYR A 14 2.84 3.26 -9.02
C TYR A 14 4.14 2.45 -8.95
N ARG A 15 4.92 2.39 -10.03
CA ARG A 15 6.19 1.63 -10.11
C ARG A 15 7.26 2.13 -9.14
N VAL A 16 7.27 3.43 -8.85
CA VAL A 16 8.15 4.00 -7.82
C VAL A 16 7.66 3.56 -6.44
N LEU A 17 6.36 3.68 -6.17
CA LEU A 17 5.78 3.37 -4.87
C LEU A 17 5.77 1.87 -4.54
N THR A 18 5.77 0.96 -5.52
CA THR A 18 5.93 -0.48 -5.24
C THR A 18 7.28 -0.81 -4.64
N ARG A 19 8.32 -0.04 -4.98
CA ARG A 19 9.68 -0.17 -4.43
C ARG A 19 9.85 0.50 -3.06
N CYS A 20 8.83 1.21 -2.58
CA CYS A 20 8.87 1.92 -1.31
C CYS A 20 8.31 1.08 -0.16
N ILE A 21 8.94 1.20 1.01
CA ILE A 21 8.41 0.65 2.26
C ILE A 21 7.75 1.78 3.04
N PHE A 22 6.43 1.70 3.22
CA PHE A 22 5.69 2.71 3.99
C PHE A 22 5.67 2.36 5.48
N CYS A 23 6.09 3.32 6.30
CA CYS A 23 6.01 3.23 7.74
C CYS A 23 5.18 4.38 8.31
N VAL A 24 4.47 4.12 9.41
CA VAL A 24 3.81 5.17 10.18
C VAL A 24 4.81 5.70 11.21
N PRO A 25 5.15 7.00 11.19
CA PRO A 25 6.08 7.56 12.16
C PRO A 25 5.46 7.56 13.57
N GLU A 26 6.33 7.55 14.59
CA GLU A 26 5.91 7.53 16.00
C GLU A 26 5.10 8.79 16.37
N PHE A 27 5.50 9.93 15.80
CA PHE A 27 4.82 11.22 16.00
C PHE A 27 3.99 11.57 14.77
N LEU A 28 2.66 11.54 14.95
CA LEU A 28 1.72 11.94 13.90
C LEU A 28 1.36 13.42 14.02
N PRO A 29 1.26 14.15 12.90
CA PRO A 29 0.76 15.52 12.92
C PRO A 29 -0.70 15.53 13.37
N ARG A 30 -1.05 16.46 14.28
CA ARG A 30 -2.42 16.59 14.81
C ARG A 30 -3.33 17.48 13.96
N ARG A 31 -2.83 18.00 12.83
CA ARG A 31 -3.44 19.12 12.09
C ARG A 31 -4.40 18.71 10.98
N PHE A 32 -4.26 17.52 10.37
CA PHE A 32 -5.06 17.14 9.22
C PHE A 32 -6.07 16.04 9.55
N SER A 33 -7.31 16.23 9.10
CA SER A 33 -8.30 15.17 9.17
C SER A 33 -8.08 14.16 8.05
N LEU A 34 -7.97 12.89 8.43
CA LEU A 34 -7.89 11.78 7.49
C LEU A 34 -9.29 11.40 6.99
N THR A 35 -9.43 11.12 5.71
CA THR A 35 -10.65 10.54 5.13
C THR A 35 -10.88 9.11 5.63
N ARG A 36 -12.08 8.56 5.43
CA ARG A 36 -12.38 7.18 5.81
C ARG A 36 -11.44 6.16 5.16
N THR A 37 -11.09 6.39 3.89
CA THR A 37 -10.19 5.50 3.13
C THR A 37 -8.74 5.67 3.58
N GLU A 38 -8.28 6.90 3.83
CA GLU A 38 -6.95 7.16 4.42
C GLU A 38 -6.79 6.47 5.78
N ARG A 39 -7.80 6.53 6.65
CA ARG A 39 -7.77 5.82 7.94
C ARG A 39 -7.74 4.30 7.78
N LYS A 40 -8.44 3.77 6.78
CA LYS A 40 -8.42 2.33 6.46
C LYS A 40 -7.02 1.91 6.03
N LEU A 41 -6.40 2.65 5.11
CA LEU A 41 -5.05 2.38 4.61
C LEU A 41 -4.00 2.50 5.72
N MET A 42 -4.07 3.56 6.54
CA MET A 42 -3.19 3.72 7.70
C MET A 42 -3.36 2.59 8.71
N ARG A 43 -4.56 2.04 8.89
CA ARG A 43 -4.77 0.89 9.77
C ARG A 43 -4.08 -0.35 9.23
N TRP A 44 -4.10 -0.57 7.92
CA TRP A 44 -3.32 -1.62 7.28
C TRP A 44 -1.83 -1.42 7.52
N ILE A 45 -1.25 -0.27 7.16
CA ILE A 45 0.19 -0.03 7.29
C ILE A 45 0.64 -0.11 8.77
N LYS A 46 -0.13 0.46 9.71
CA LYS A 46 0.25 0.48 11.13
C LYS A 46 0.10 -0.86 11.83
N LYS A 47 -0.95 -1.61 11.48
CA LYS A 47 -1.37 -2.80 12.25
C LYS A 47 -1.20 -4.09 11.48
N ALA A 48 -0.82 -4.08 10.21
CA ALA A 48 -0.46 -5.30 9.52
C ALA A 48 0.69 -5.98 10.28
N GLY A 49 0.64 -7.30 10.36
CA GLY A 49 1.71 -8.09 10.98
C GLY A 49 3.00 -8.14 10.16
N ILE A 50 2.98 -7.52 8.98
CA ILE A 50 4.01 -7.48 7.93
C ILE A 50 4.01 -6.09 7.29
N HIS A 51 5.09 -5.75 6.60
CA HIS A 51 5.12 -4.55 5.77
C HIS A 51 4.31 -4.82 4.51
N LEU A 52 3.42 -3.90 4.17
CA LEU A 52 2.59 -4.00 2.98
C LEU A 52 3.13 -3.07 1.90
N SER A 53 3.44 -3.61 0.73
CA SER A 53 3.79 -2.87 -0.47
C SER A 53 2.57 -2.19 -1.09
N THR A 54 2.81 -1.29 -2.04
CA THR A 54 1.73 -0.61 -2.77
C THR A 54 0.82 -1.60 -3.49
N ALA A 55 1.37 -2.65 -4.11
CA ALA A 55 0.58 -3.67 -4.79
C ALA A 55 -0.34 -4.43 -3.82
N GLU A 56 0.17 -4.81 -2.65
CA GLU A 56 -0.63 -5.50 -1.63
C GLU A 56 -1.75 -4.61 -1.08
N LEU A 57 -1.49 -3.31 -0.90
CA LEU A 57 -2.50 -2.34 -0.48
C LEU A 57 -3.59 -2.16 -1.54
N ILE A 58 -3.22 -2.13 -2.83
CA ILE A 58 -4.17 -2.08 -3.95
C ILE A 58 -5.01 -3.35 -3.98
N PHE A 59 -4.40 -4.53 -3.85
CA PHE A 59 -5.10 -5.81 -3.81
C PHE A 59 -6.16 -5.84 -2.71
N LEU A 60 -5.82 -5.37 -1.50
CA LEU A 60 -6.75 -5.31 -0.37
C LEU A 60 -7.90 -4.33 -0.62
N GLU A 61 -7.67 -3.22 -1.32
CA GLU A 61 -8.73 -2.27 -1.68
C GLU A 61 -9.62 -2.83 -2.79
N GLU A 62 -9.04 -3.39 -3.85
CA GLU A 62 -9.74 -4.01 -4.97
C GLU A 62 -10.68 -5.14 -4.51
N ASN A 63 -10.17 -6.03 -3.66
CA ASN A 63 -10.93 -7.13 -3.08
C ASN A 63 -11.81 -6.71 -1.90
N ASN A 64 -11.94 -5.40 -1.62
CA ASN A 64 -12.73 -4.85 -0.53
C ASN A 64 -12.43 -5.47 0.84
N VAL A 65 -11.18 -5.89 1.05
CA VAL A 65 -10.74 -6.52 2.30
C VAL A 65 -10.69 -5.47 3.40
N GLN A 66 -11.38 -5.76 4.50
CA GLN A 66 -11.44 -4.88 5.64
C GLN A 66 -10.34 -5.23 6.66
N PRO A 67 -9.69 -4.24 7.28
CA PRO A 67 -8.69 -4.45 8.33
C PRO A 67 -9.38 -4.95 9.62
N LYS A 68 -9.65 -6.26 9.67
CA LYS A 68 -10.27 -6.98 10.79
C LYS A 68 -9.21 -7.56 11.72
N PHE A 69 -9.57 -7.76 12.99
CA PHE A 69 -8.65 -8.30 14.00
C PHE A 69 -8.02 -9.66 13.65
N CYS A 70 -8.66 -10.48 12.81
CA CYS A 70 -8.14 -11.76 12.32
C CYS A 70 -7.08 -11.65 11.22
N MET A 71 -6.84 -10.45 10.67
CA MET A 71 -5.86 -10.19 9.62
C MET A 71 -4.82 -9.15 10.05
N LEU A 72 -4.98 -8.56 11.23
CA LEU A 72 -4.06 -7.58 11.79
C LEU A 72 -3.15 -8.22 12.85
N TYR A 73 -2.04 -7.55 13.12
CA TYR A 73 -0.99 -7.89 14.09
C TYR A 73 -0.13 -9.09 13.69
N LYS A 74 1.08 -9.16 14.25
CA LYS A 74 2.10 -10.18 13.93
C LYS A 74 1.59 -11.61 14.03
N ARG A 75 0.69 -11.90 14.99
CA ARG A 75 0.07 -13.24 15.16
C ARG A 75 -0.73 -13.71 13.94
N ASN A 76 -1.29 -12.78 13.17
CA ASN A 76 -2.12 -13.09 12.00
C ASN A 76 -1.38 -12.85 10.68
N ARG A 77 -0.04 -12.71 10.71
CA ARG A 77 0.79 -12.49 9.51
C ARG A 77 0.52 -13.54 8.44
N GLN A 78 0.43 -14.81 8.83
CA GLN A 78 0.25 -15.91 7.90
C GLN A 78 -1.14 -15.87 7.25
N ALA A 79 -2.18 -15.58 8.04
CA ALA A 79 -3.54 -15.43 7.52
C ALA A 79 -3.65 -14.24 6.53
N LEU A 80 -2.93 -13.14 6.79
CA LEU A 80 -2.87 -12.00 5.88
C LEU A 80 -2.11 -12.34 4.59
N THR A 81 -0.93 -12.96 4.71
CA THR A 81 -0.12 -13.38 3.56
C THR A 81 -0.88 -14.36 2.68
N GLN A 82 -1.53 -15.38 3.24
CA GLN A 82 -2.35 -16.33 2.46
C GLN A 82 -3.58 -15.70 1.81
N ARG A 83 -4.06 -14.56 2.34
CA ARG A 83 -5.18 -13.84 1.74
C ARG A 83 -4.75 -13.00 0.54
N ILE A 84 -3.53 -12.47 0.57
CA ILE A 84 -2.96 -11.61 -0.47
C ILE A 84 -2.30 -12.46 -1.56
N TYR A 85 -1.49 -13.44 -1.16
CA TYR A 85 -0.79 -14.33 -2.07
C TYR A 85 -1.53 -15.65 -2.20
N THR A 86 -2.03 -15.91 -3.40
CA THR A 86 -2.50 -17.23 -3.79
C THR A 86 -1.37 -18.01 -4.45
N THR A 87 -1.53 -19.31 -4.63
CA THR A 87 -0.54 -20.17 -5.30
C THR A 87 -0.09 -19.64 -6.67
N ASN A 88 -0.95 -18.86 -7.34
CA ASN A 88 -0.71 -18.26 -8.65
C ASN A 88 0.02 -16.90 -8.60
N THR A 89 0.18 -16.29 -7.42
CA THR A 89 0.83 -14.99 -7.24
C THR A 89 2.06 -15.04 -6.32
N ILE A 90 2.49 -16.24 -5.90
CA ILE A 90 3.67 -16.47 -5.04
C ILE A 90 4.99 -16.20 -5.77
N THR A 91 4.99 -16.22 -7.10
CA THR A 91 6.17 -15.87 -7.91
C THR A 91 6.45 -14.37 -7.87
N ASP A 92 7.74 -14.03 -7.79
CA ASP A 92 8.23 -12.65 -7.79
C ASP A 92 7.55 -11.80 -8.87
N THR A 93 7.15 -10.58 -8.49
CA THR A 93 6.56 -9.54 -9.36
C THR A 93 5.18 -9.78 -9.96
N VAL A 94 4.56 -10.97 -9.82
CA VAL A 94 3.25 -11.23 -10.43
C VAL A 94 2.15 -10.35 -9.83
N LEU A 95 2.11 -10.21 -8.51
CA LEU A 95 1.13 -9.34 -7.85
C LEU A 95 1.33 -7.88 -8.27
N GLU A 96 2.58 -7.42 -8.36
CA GLU A 96 2.89 -6.05 -8.77
C GLU A 96 2.45 -5.77 -10.21
N ASN A 97 2.71 -6.70 -11.13
CA ASN A 97 2.28 -6.58 -12.52
C ASN A 97 0.76 -6.63 -12.67
N GLN A 98 0.07 -7.47 -11.89
CA GLN A 98 -1.40 -7.52 -11.90
C GLN A 98 -2.01 -6.23 -11.37
N MET A 99 -1.51 -5.72 -10.25
CA MET A 99 -2.02 -4.50 -9.62
C MET A 99 -1.65 -3.23 -10.41
N GLU A 100 -0.69 -3.30 -11.35
CA GLU A 100 -0.45 -2.23 -12.32
C GLU A 100 -1.69 -1.96 -13.17
N TYR A 101 -2.51 -2.96 -13.49
CA TYR A 101 -3.72 -2.80 -14.31
C TYR A 101 -5.00 -2.66 -13.47
N ALA A 102 -4.89 -2.63 -12.14
CA ALA A 102 -6.03 -2.51 -11.24
C ALA A 102 -6.76 -1.17 -11.41
N ALA A 103 -8.09 -1.20 -11.52
CA ALA A 103 -8.91 0.01 -11.69
C ALA A 103 -8.83 0.96 -10.48
N CYS A 104 -8.49 0.43 -9.30
CA CYS A 104 -8.34 1.22 -8.07
C CYS A 104 -6.89 1.70 -7.80
N ARG A 105 -5.93 1.37 -8.67
CA ARG A 105 -4.50 1.73 -8.52
C ARG A 105 -4.30 3.21 -8.29
N ASP A 106 -4.76 4.05 -9.22
CA ASP A 106 -4.54 5.51 -9.20
C ASP A 106 -5.12 6.14 -7.94
N ARG A 107 -6.26 5.60 -7.48
CA ARG A 107 -6.88 6.04 -6.23
C ARG A 107 -6.01 5.70 -5.02
N VAL A 108 -5.48 4.49 -4.92
CA VAL A 108 -4.65 4.06 -3.78
C VAL A 108 -3.30 4.76 -3.80
N VAL A 109 -2.68 4.91 -4.96
CA VAL A 109 -1.46 5.71 -5.18
C VAL A 109 -1.68 7.15 -4.73
N GLY A 110 -2.77 7.79 -5.17
CA GLY A 110 -3.12 9.14 -4.74
C GLY A 110 -3.34 9.25 -3.22
N LEU A 111 -3.90 8.22 -2.58
CA LEU A 111 -4.06 8.18 -1.12
C LEU A 111 -2.70 8.06 -0.41
N LEU A 112 -1.79 7.21 -0.90
CA LEU A 112 -0.44 7.07 -0.37
C LEU A 112 0.33 8.39 -0.48
N LEU A 113 0.32 9.02 -1.65
CA LEU A 113 0.95 10.31 -1.89
C LEU A 113 0.36 11.40 -1.00
N ASN A 114 -0.96 11.43 -0.79
CA ASN A 114 -1.60 12.38 0.12
C ASN A 114 -1.19 12.15 1.58
N LEU A 115 -1.09 10.89 2.01
CA LEU A 115 -0.62 10.55 3.36
C LEU A 115 0.84 10.94 3.57
N LEU A 116 1.70 10.77 2.56
CA LEU A 116 3.09 11.24 2.56
C LEU A 116 3.15 12.78 2.62
N LYS A 117 2.40 13.49 1.77
CA LYS A 117 2.31 14.97 1.78
C LYS A 117 1.86 15.50 3.14
N LYS A 118 0.90 14.83 3.78
CA LYS A 118 0.40 15.16 5.12
C LYS A 118 1.33 14.69 6.26
N LYS A 119 2.44 14.01 5.97
CA LYS A 119 3.42 13.46 6.93
C LYS A 119 2.84 12.41 7.89
N TYR A 120 1.83 11.65 7.45
CA TYR A 120 1.31 10.48 8.19
C TYR A 120 2.05 9.19 7.84
N LEU A 121 2.77 9.19 6.72
CA LEU A 121 3.64 8.11 6.28
C LEU A 121 5.04 8.66 6.04
N VAL A 122 6.01 7.78 6.17
CA VAL A 122 7.38 7.98 5.71
C VAL A 122 7.77 6.78 4.86
N VAL A 123 8.62 7.02 3.86
CA VAL A 123 9.29 5.95 3.12
C VAL A 123 10.64 5.72 3.78
N VAL A 124 10.99 4.45 4.01
CA VAL A 124 12.24 4.01 4.64
C VAL A 124 13.07 3.22 3.63
#